data_AF-A0A953CY54-F1
#
_entry.id   AF-A0A953CY54-F1
#
_cell.length_a   1.000
_cell.length_b   1.000
_cell.length_c   1.000
_cell.angle_alpha   90.00
_cell.angle_beta   90.00
_cell.angle_gamma   90.00
#
_symmetry.space_group_name_H-M   'P 1'
#
loop_
_entity.id
_entity.type
_entity.pdbx_description
1 polymer ?
#
loop_
_entity_poly.entity_id
_entity_poly.type
_entity_poly.pdbx_seq_one_letter_code
_entity_poly.pdbx_strand_id
1 'polypeptide(L)'
;MPAKTEKQILPAYISYSYFINFINGLRESGIPSQIDKSLMRTASGSQQSSMLVSLRFLRLIDENGKPSSLMKQLVEAADDARPGVLKSMLEEAYGFLFSAEDFSLENASGQQVIDAFKQQEATGSTISKAIAFFLSAANDAGVKVSPHVKAPPAPRNMPKRNNRPKPAQNGYETEDDDEDDTANDEVQKFQIPIPGKPSAVFTIPKDLEDDDWEMLKTMLDAYIARMRKQQSL
;
A
#
# COMPACT_ATOMS: atom_id res chain seq x y z
N MET A 1 34.83 -9.97 14.07
CA MET A 1 33.36 -10.10 14.13
C MET A 1 32.81 -9.57 12.82
N PRO A 2 32.14 -10.36 11.98
CA PRO A 2 31.56 -9.84 10.75
C PRO A 2 30.36 -8.96 11.11
N ALA A 3 30.40 -7.69 10.67
CA ALA A 3 29.30 -6.76 10.80
C ALA A 3 28.04 -7.36 10.19
N LYS A 4 26.95 -7.36 10.96
CA LYS A 4 25.61 -7.76 10.50
C LYS A 4 25.28 -6.85 9.32
N THR A 5 25.19 -7.39 8.11
CA THR A 5 24.75 -6.64 6.94
C THR A 5 23.36 -6.09 7.27
N GLU A 6 23.27 -4.78 7.54
CA GLU A 6 21.99 -4.12 7.81
C GLU A 6 21.13 -4.28 6.56
N LYS A 7 20.06 -5.07 6.68
CA LYS A 7 19.13 -5.28 5.58
C LYS A 7 18.47 -3.94 5.28
N GLN A 8 18.71 -3.39 4.08
CA GLN A 8 18.12 -2.11 3.69
C GLN A 8 16.60 -2.20 3.78
N ILE A 9 16.01 -1.24 4.49
CA ILE A 9 14.57 -1.13 4.62
C ILE A 9 14.04 -0.53 3.33
N LEU A 10 13.04 -1.18 2.74
CA LEU A 10 12.45 -0.70 1.49
C LEU A 10 11.81 0.68 1.69
N PRO A 11 11.94 1.59 0.70
CA PRO A 11 11.25 2.87 0.70
C PRO A 11 9.74 2.72 0.93
N ALA A 12 9.13 3.67 1.63
CA ALA A 12 7.70 3.65 1.93
C ALA A 12 6.86 3.49 0.66
N TYR A 13 6.06 2.42 0.59
CA TYR A 13 5.31 2.01 -0.61
C TYR A 13 3.80 1.84 -0.36
N ILE A 14 3.31 2.40 0.74
CA ILE A 14 1.88 2.57 1.02
C ILE A 14 1.32 3.80 0.30
N SER A 15 0.00 3.94 0.24
CA SER A 15 -0.59 5.19 -0.23
C SER A 15 -0.35 6.31 0.80
N TYR A 16 -0.09 7.52 0.30
CA TYR A 16 0.16 8.67 1.17
C TYR A 16 -1.07 9.05 1.99
N SER A 17 -2.27 8.94 1.42
CA SER A 17 -3.53 9.17 2.14
C SER A 17 -3.69 8.21 3.33
N TYR A 18 -3.34 6.93 3.16
CA TYR A 18 -3.40 5.97 4.26
C TYR A 18 -2.39 6.30 5.38
N PHE A 19 -1.18 6.74 5.01
CA PHE A 19 -0.19 7.26 5.95
C PHE A 19 -0.70 8.46 6.75
N ILE A 20 -1.20 9.50 6.08
CA ILE A 20 -1.69 10.71 6.76
C ILE A 20 -2.90 10.41 7.64
N ASN A 21 -3.83 9.57 7.19
CA ASN A 21 -4.96 9.13 8.01
C ASN A 21 -4.49 8.41 9.29
N PHE A 22 -3.46 7.57 9.19
CA PHE A 22 -2.86 6.93 10.36
C PHE A 22 -2.25 7.95 11.34
N ILE A 23 -1.46 8.92 10.85
CA ILE A 23 -0.89 9.98 11.69
C ILE A 23 -1.99 10.84 12.34
N ASN A 24 -3.07 11.16 11.61
CA ASN A 24 -4.20 11.91 12.14
C ASN A 24 -4.95 11.12 13.22
N GLY A 25 -5.14 9.81 13.03
CA GLY A 25 -5.70 8.94 14.06
C GLY A 25 -4.85 8.94 15.35
N LEU A 26 -3.52 8.97 15.25
CA LEU A 26 -2.63 9.12 16.41
C LEU A 26 -2.73 10.50 17.07
N ARG A 27 -3.01 11.56 16.30
CA ARG A 27 -3.24 12.91 16.86
C ARG A 27 -4.50 12.92 17.74
N GLU A 28 -5.54 12.20 17.33
CA GLU A 28 -6.81 12.12 18.07
C GLU A 28 -6.74 11.17 19.28
N SER A 29 -6.11 10.01 19.10
CA SER A 29 -6.07 8.95 20.14
C SER A 29 -4.88 9.02 21.08
N GLY A 30 -3.86 9.81 20.74
CA GLY A 30 -2.58 9.85 21.43
C GLY A 30 -1.60 8.79 20.90
N ILE A 31 -0.31 9.04 21.11
CA ILE A 31 0.76 8.16 20.64
C ILE A 31 1.01 7.06 21.68
N PRO A 32 0.79 5.77 21.36
CA PRO A 32 1.05 4.68 22.28
C PRO A 32 2.56 4.46 22.49
N SER A 33 2.94 3.75 23.55
CA SER A 33 4.34 3.43 23.83
C SER A 33 5.01 2.54 22.77
N GLN A 34 4.19 1.80 22.02
CA GLN A 34 4.61 0.92 20.95
C GLN A 34 3.56 0.95 19.84
N ILE A 35 4.03 1.08 18.60
CA ILE A 35 3.23 1.00 17.39
C ILE A 35 3.38 -0.39 16.80
N ASP A 36 2.27 -1.13 16.77
CA ASP A 36 2.19 -2.46 16.20
C ASP A 36 0.92 -2.62 15.35
N LYS A 37 0.72 -3.84 14.84
CA LYS A 37 -0.41 -4.19 13.98
C LYS A 37 -1.78 -3.98 14.64
N SER A 38 -1.85 -4.00 15.98
CA SER A 38 -3.11 -3.85 16.73
C SER A 38 -3.73 -2.47 16.59
N LEU A 39 -2.98 -1.45 16.14
CA LEU A 39 -3.49 -0.11 15.87
C LEU A 39 -4.22 0.00 14.53
N MET A 40 -4.18 -1.04 13.70
CA MET A 40 -4.71 -1.06 12.32
C MET A 40 -5.67 -2.25 12.11
N ARG A 41 -6.57 -2.49 13.07
CA ARG A 41 -7.45 -3.68 13.11
C ARG A 41 -8.33 -3.87 11.88
N THR A 42 -8.71 -2.77 11.22
CA THR A 42 -9.55 -2.78 10.03
C THR A 42 -8.76 -2.98 8.75
N ALA A 43 -7.45 -2.75 8.76
CA ALA A 43 -6.58 -2.93 7.61
C ALA A 43 -6.22 -4.41 7.43
N SER A 44 -5.94 -4.81 6.18
CA SER A 44 -5.46 -6.16 5.89
C SER A 44 -4.09 -6.40 6.55
N GLY A 45 -3.76 -7.66 6.86
CA GLY A 45 -2.46 -8.00 7.44
C GLY A 45 -1.27 -7.57 6.59
N SER A 46 -1.49 -7.47 5.28
CA SER A 46 -0.52 -6.96 4.32
C SER A 46 -0.34 -5.44 4.41
N GLN A 47 -1.42 -4.66 4.43
CA GLN A 47 -1.38 -3.21 4.67
C GLN A 47 -0.76 -2.86 6.03
N GLN A 48 -1.08 -3.61 7.08
CA GLN A 48 -0.46 -3.45 8.40
C GLN A 48 1.05 -3.63 8.34
N SER A 49 1.52 -4.66 7.64
CA SER A 49 2.95 -4.96 7.51
C SER A 49 3.66 -3.89 6.68
N SER A 50 3.07 -3.45 5.57
CA SER A 50 3.59 -2.38 4.73
C SER A 50 3.64 -1.03 5.45
N MET A 51 2.64 -0.71 6.29
CA MET A 51 2.68 0.48 7.14
C MET A 51 3.86 0.43 8.10
N LEU A 52 4.06 -0.68 8.83
CA LEU A 52 5.18 -0.79 9.78
C LEU A 52 6.54 -0.68 9.09
N VAL A 53 6.71 -1.29 7.91
CA VAL A 53 7.93 -1.13 7.10
C VAL A 53 8.12 0.33 6.69
N SER A 54 7.05 0.99 6.22
CA SER A 54 7.09 2.40 5.82
C SER A 54 7.42 3.33 6.99
N LEU A 55 6.83 3.13 8.16
CA LEU A 55 7.13 3.93 9.36
C LEU A 55 8.58 3.76 9.82
N ARG A 56 9.16 2.57 9.68
CA ARG A 56 10.58 2.33 9.97
C ARG A 56 11.49 3.01 8.96
N PHE A 57 11.18 2.89 7.68
CA PHE A 57 11.91 3.57 6.61
C PHE A 57 11.92 5.09 6.82
N LEU A 58 10.76 5.65 7.18
CA LEU A 58 10.58 7.08 7.49
C LEU A 58 11.19 7.49 8.84
N ARG A 59 11.83 6.58 9.57
CA ARG A 59 12.43 6.80 10.91
C ARG A 59 11.45 7.34 11.95
N LEU A 60 10.17 7.05 11.77
CA LEU A 60 9.10 7.41 12.71
C LEU A 60 9.00 6.38 13.84
N ILE A 61 9.44 5.15 13.61
CA ILE A 61 9.54 4.10 14.63
C ILE A 61 10.87 3.35 14.52
N ASP A 62 11.31 2.77 15.63
CA ASP A 62 12.46 1.86 15.65
C ASP A 62 12.07 0.41 15.25
N GLU A 63 13.04 -0.50 15.29
CA GLU A 63 12.82 -1.94 15.00
C GLU A 63 11.82 -2.61 15.96
N ASN A 64 11.67 -2.07 17.18
CA ASN A 64 10.74 -2.55 18.20
C ASN A 64 9.36 -1.88 18.11
N GLY A 65 9.17 -0.94 17.17
CA GLY A 65 7.94 -0.17 17.04
C GLY A 65 7.83 1.00 18.03
N LYS A 66 8.91 1.41 18.70
CA LYS A 66 8.88 2.58 19.57
C LYS A 66 8.85 3.87 18.74
N PRO A 67 7.92 4.81 19.01
CA PRO A 67 7.86 6.10 18.33
C PRO A 67 9.12 6.93 18.54
N SER A 68 9.65 7.52 17.46
CA SER A 68 10.77 8.46 17.51
C SER A 68 10.32 9.86 17.95
N SER A 69 11.29 10.76 18.21
CA SER A 69 11.01 12.18 18.44
C SER A 69 10.34 12.82 17.23
N LEU A 70 10.73 12.42 16.02
CA LEU A 70 10.15 12.90 14.76
C LEU A 70 8.69 12.50 14.62
N MET A 71 8.32 11.28 15.04
CA MET A 71 6.91 10.85 15.08
C MET A 71 6.07 11.75 15.99
N LYS A 72 6.58 12.08 17.18
CA LYS A 72 5.88 12.99 18.11
C LYS A 72 5.69 14.36 17.49
N GLN A 73 6.77 14.93 16.92
CA GLN A 73 6.70 16.22 16.24
C GLN A 73 5.68 16.21 15.10
N LEU A 74 5.62 15.14 14.29
CA LEU A 74 4.70 15.06 13.15
C LEU A 74 3.22 14.95 13.57
N VAL A 75 2.95 14.21 14.66
CA VAL A 75 1.61 14.04 15.21
C VAL A 75 1.13 15.33 15.90
N GLU A 76 1.99 15.95 16.70
CA GLU A 76 1.67 17.12 17.54
C GLU A 76 1.79 18.47 16.80
N ALA A 77 2.47 18.52 15.65
CA ALA A 77 2.60 19.75 14.86
C ALA A 77 1.23 20.34 14.51
N ALA A 78 1.10 21.66 14.62
CA ALA A 78 -0.04 22.38 14.05
C ALA A 78 -0.03 22.28 12.52
N ASP A 79 -1.19 22.50 11.89
CA ASP A 79 -1.35 22.26 10.45
C ASP A 79 -0.46 23.16 9.58
N ASP A 80 -0.13 24.36 10.05
CA ASP A 80 0.80 25.30 9.41
C ASP A 80 2.28 24.90 9.57
N ALA A 81 2.63 24.28 10.70
CA ALA A 81 3.98 23.79 10.99
C ALA A 81 4.26 22.40 10.39
N ARG A 82 3.21 21.64 10.07
CA ARG A 82 3.30 20.25 9.60
C ARG A 82 4.12 20.06 8.31
N PRO A 83 4.01 20.93 7.28
CA PRO A 83 4.84 20.82 6.08
C PRO A 83 6.34 20.85 6.39
N GLY A 84 6.76 21.68 7.36
CA GLY A 84 8.16 21.76 7.78
C GLY A 84 8.66 20.44 8.39
N VAL A 85 7.85 19.81 9.24
CA VAL A 85 8.19 18.52 9.85
C VAL A 85 8.20 17.39 8.81
N LEU A 86 7.23 17.38 7.89
CA LEU A 86 7.20 16.44 6.76
C LEU A 86 8.45 16.58 5.88
N LYS A 87 8.90 17.82 5.62
CA LYS A 87 10.12 18.07 4.85
C LYS A 87 11.34 17.46 5.55
N SER A 88 11.53 17.71 6.85
CA SER A 88 12.64 17.12 7.60
C SER A 88 12.59 15.58 7.60
N MET A 89 11.40 15.00 7.73
CA MET A 89 11.21 13.55 7.61
C MET A 89 11.63 13.02 6.25
N LEU A 90 11.27 13.71 5.15
CA LEU A 90 11.66 13.30 3.81
C LEU A 90 13.16 13.44 3.57
N GLU A 91 13.78 14.54 4.02
CA GLU A 91 15.22 14.75 3.89
C GLU A 91 16.01 13.67 4.64
N GLU A 92 15.54 13.25 5.82
CA GLU A 92 16.19 12.22 6.62
C GLU A 92 16.03 10.80 6.04
N ALA A 93 14.82 10.45 5.61
CA ALA A 93 14.50 9.10 5.12
C ALA A 93 14.92 8.90 3.65
N TYR A 94 14.74 9.91 2.81
CA TYR A 94 15.08 9.90 1.39
C TYR A 94 16.41 10.61 1.11
N GLY A 95 17.38 10.53 2.02
CA GLY A 95 18.69 11.19 1.85
C GLY A 95 19.37 10.89 0.51
N PHE A 96 19.09 9.72 -0.11
CA PHE A 96 19.58 9.37 -1.45
C PHE A 96 19.02 10.26 -2.59
N LEU A 97 17.93 10.99 -2.38
CA LEU A 97 17.36 11.96 -3.33
C LEU A 97 17.78 13.41 -3.03
N PHE A 98 18.25 13.70 -1.82
CA PHE A 98 18.59 15.07 -1.38
C PHE A 98 20.09 15.32 -1.26
N SER A 99 20.88 14.28 -0.98
CA SER A 99 22.31 14.39 -0.65
C SER A 99 23.25 13.89 -1.76
N ALA A 100 22.71 13.55 -2.92
CA ALA A 100 23.51 13.07 -4.04
C ALA A 100 24.15 14.25 -4.78
N GLU A 101 25.49 14.29 -4.82
CA GLU A 101 26.28 15.41 -5.35
C GLU A 101 25.94 15.77 -6.81
N ASP A 102 25.61 14.77 -7.63
CA ASP A 102 25.27 14.92 -9.05
C ASP A 102 23.75 14.86 -9.33
N PHE A 103 22.91 14.93 -8.29
CA PHE A 103 21.46 14.77 -8.44
C PHE A 103 20.70 15.94 -7.82
N SER A 104 19.98 16.68 -8.66
CA SER A 104 19.09 17.77 -8.23
C SER A 104 17.65 17.34 -8.44
N LEU A 105 16.91 17.08 -7.36
CA LEU A 105 15.50 16.68 -7.43
C LEU A 105 14.62 17.67 -8.22
N GLU A 106 14.93 18.98 -8.13
CA GLU A 106 14.23 20.04 -8.87
C GLU A 106 14.41 19.97 -10.39
N ASN A 107 15.49 19.33 -10.87
CA ASN A 107 15.85 19.23 -12.29
C ASN A 107 15.92 17.77 -12.78
N ALA A 108 15.63 16.80 -11.91
CA ALA A 108 15.75 15.39 -12.21
C ALA A 108 14.73 14.96 -13.28
N SER A 109 15.13 14.04 -14.14
CA SER A 109 14.21 13.29 -14.99
C SER A 109 13.52 12.18 -14.20
N GLY A 110 12.33 11.75 -14.64
CA GLY A 110 11.65 10.60 -14.03
C GLY A 110 12.50 9.33 -14.01
N GLN A 111 13.34 9.11 -15.04
CA GLN A 111 14.22 7.94 -15.11
C GLN A 111 15.33 7.98 -14.03
N GLN A 112 15.94 9.15 -13.78
CA GLN A 112 16.94 9.29 -12.71
C GLN A 112 16.34 9.00 -11.33
N VAL A 113 15.10 9.45 -11.08
CA VAL A 113 14.38 9.12 -9.83
C VAL A 113 14.13 7.61 -9.75
N ILE A 114 13.62 6.99 -10.81
CA ILE A 114 13.40 5.54 -10.85
C ILE A 114 14.69 4.76 -10.54
N ASP A 115 15.81 5.17 -11.14
CA ASP A 115 17.08 4.49 -10.93
C ASP A 115 17.63 4.70 -9.51
N ALA A 116 17.39 5.87 -8.90
CA ALA A 116 17.70 6.11 -7.49
C ALA A 116 16.89 5.19 -6.55
N PHE A 117 15.60 4.96 -6.83
CA PHE A 117 14.77 4.02 -6.06
C PHE A 117 15.17 2.56 -6.29
N LYS A 118 15.62 2.18 -7.50
CA LYS A 118 16.14 0.82 -7.76
C LYS A 118 17.39 0.49 -6.95
N GLN A 119 18.22 1.49 -6.66
CA GLN A 119 19.42 1.31 -5.82
C GLN A 119 19.06 0.95 -4.36
N GLN A 120 17.82 1.18 -3.94
CA GLN A 120 17.29 0.81 -2.61
C GLN A 120 16.63 -0.58 -2.61
N GLU A 121 17.02 -1.46 -3.53
CA GLU A 121 16.47 -2.81 -3.71
C GLU A 121 14.95 -2.89 -3.99
N ALA A 122 14.30 -1.75 -4.24
CA ALA A 122 12.89 -1.73 -4.67
C ALA A 122 12.78 -2.26 -6.11
N THR A 123 11.76 -3.10 -6.36
CA THR A 123 11.54 -3.73 -7.68
C THR A 123 10.08 -3.61 -8.12
N GLY A 124 9.84 -3.65 -9.43
CA GLY A 124 8.50 -3.76 -10.03
C GLY A 124 7.51 -2.68 -9.56
N SER A 125 6.33 -3.13 -9.12
CA SER A 125 5.24 -2.26 -8.63
C SER A 125 5.60 -1.51 -7.34
N THR A 126 6.52 -2.03 -6.53
CA THR A 126 7.00 -1.37 -5.30
C THR A 126 7.69 -0.04 -5.61
N ILE A 127 8.47 0.05 -6.70
CA ILE A 127 9.09 1.31 -7.15
C ILE A 127 8.00 2.33 -7.48
N SER A 128 6.98 1.90 -8.24
CA SER A 128 5.91 2.78 -8.69
C SER A 128 5.14 3.36 -7.50
N LYS A 129 4.80 2.52 -6.52
CA LYS A 129 4.15 2.92 -5.28
C LYS A 129 5.04 3.82 -4.41
N ALA A 130 6.32 3.50 -4.29
CA ALA A 130 7.23 4.29 -3.48
C ALA A 130 7.49 5.69 -4.05
N ILE A 131 7.59 5.81 -5.38
CA ILE A 131 7.67 7.11 -6.06
C ILE A 131 6.35 7.88 -5.87
N ALA A 132 5.20 7.22 -6.01
CA ALA A 132 3.90 7.86 -5.80
C ALA A 132 3.73 8.39 -4.37
N PHE A 133 4.16 7.61 -3.36
CA PHE A 133 4.20 8.05 -1.97
C PHE A 133 5.11 9.27 -1.81
N PHE A 134 6.34 9.21 -2.31
CA PHE A 134 7.30 10.30 -2.22
C PHE A 134 6.79 11.59 -2.86
N LEU A 135 6.22 11.51 -4.07
CA LEU A 135 5.69 12.70 -4.77
C LEU A 135 4.53 13.34 -4.01
N SER A 136 3.63 12.53 -3.47
CA SER A 136 2.50 13.04 -2.67
C SER A 136 2.98 13.68 -1.37
N ALA A 137 3.92 13.03 -0.68
CA ALA A 137 4.51 13.58 0.53
C ALA A 137 5.33 14.85 0.27
N ALA A 138 6.08 14.90 -0.84
CA ALA A 138 6.87 16.05 -1.24
C ALA A 138 5.98 17.26 -1.55
N ASN A 139 4.84 17.04 -2.21
CA ASN A 139 3.83 18.08 -2.45
C ASN A 139 3.33 18.70 -1.13
N ASP A 140 2.93 17.87 -0.17
CA ASP A 140 2.42 18.33 1.13
C ASP A 140 3.51 18.94 2.02
N ALA A 141 4.77 18.53 1.83
CA ALA A 141 5.93 19.11 2.50
C ALA A 141 6.42 20.43 1.85
N GLY A 142 5.84 20.84 0.72
CA GLY A 142 6.31 21.99 -0.05
C GLY A 142 7.72 21.80 -0.65
N VAL A 143 8.14 20.55 -0.87
CA VAL A 143 9.40 20.21 -1.52
C VAL A 143 9.23 20.41 -3.02
N LYS A 144 10.13 21.17 -3.64
CA LYS A 144 10.15 21.36 -5.09
C LYS A 144 10.66 20.10 -5.77
N VAL A 145 9.85 19.56 -6.67
CA VAL A 145 10.19 18.41 -7.52
C VAL A 145 10.09 18.83 -8.98
N SER A 146 11.00 18.31 -9.81
CA SER A 146 10.96 18.52 -11.25
C SER A 146 9.59 18.13 -11.86
N PRO A 147 9.00 18.96 -12.74
CA PRO A 147 7.74 18.65 -13.44
C PRO A 147 7.80 17.38 -14.30
N HIS A 148 9.01 16.89 -14.61
CA HIS A 148 9.24 15.69 -15.40
C HIS A 148 9.21 14.41 -14.59
N VAL A 149 9.15 14.50 -13.26
CA VAL A 149 9.07 13.33 -12.38
C VAL A 149 7.60 12.96 -12.21
N LYS A 150 7.22 11.81 -12.75
CA LYS A 150 5.92 11.18 -12.55
C LYS A 150 6.11 9.78 -12.03
N ALA A 151 5.20 9.33 -11.15
CA ALA A 151 5.18 7.93 -10.78
C ALA A 151 4.98 7.07 -12.04
N PRO A 152 5.86 6.10 -12.31
CA PRO A 152 5.66 5.20 -13.43
C PRO A 152 4.37 4.39 -13.23
N PRO A 153 3.63 4.07 -14.30
CA PRO A 153 2.51 3.16 -14.19
C PRO A 153 3.02 1.82 -13.66
N ALA A 154 2.27 1.23 -12.72
CA ALA A 154 2.61 -0.09 -12.22
C ALA A 154 2.73 -1.07 -13.41
N PRO A 155 3.73 -1.97 -13.41
CA PRO A 155 3.89 -2.94 -14.48
C PRO A 155 2.61 -3.75 -14.62
N ARG A 156 1.90 -3.59 -15.73
CA ARG A 156 0.75 -4.43 -16.08
C ARG A 156 1.28 -5.84 -16.33
N ASN A 157 1.12 -6.73 -15.35
CA ASN A 157 1.12 -8.17 -15.61
C ASN A 157 -0.15 -8.50 -16.39
N MET A 158 -0.20 -8.14 -17.68
CA MET A 158 -1.21 -8.71 -18.55
C MET A 158 -0.90 -10.20 -18.71
N PRO A 159 -1.78 -11.12 -18.30
CA PRO A 159 -1.67 -12.49 -18.77
C PRO A 159 -1.70 -12.44 -20.30
N LYS A 160 -0.73 -13.10 -20.93
CA LYS A 160 -0.59 -13.20 -22.39
C LYS A 160 -1.91 -13.72 -22.94
N ARG A 161 -2.77 -12.81 -23.42
CA ARG A 161 -4.11 -13.12 -23.92
C ARG A 161 -3.94 -13.96 -25.19
N ASN A 162 -3.94 -15.28 -25.01
CA ASN A 162 -3.88 -16.22 -26.11
C ASN A 162 -5.10 -15.94 -26.99
N ASN A 163 -4.84 -15.54 -28.24
CA ASN A 163 -5.84 -15.01 -29.15
C ASN A 163 -6.77 -16.14 -29.63
N ARG A 164 -7.75 -16.53 -28.80
CA ARG A 164 -8.91 -17.31 -29.22
C ARG A 164 -10.03 -16.31 -29.55
N PRO A 165 -10.57 -16.32 -30.77
CA PRO A 165 -11.68 -15.45 -31.12
C PRO A 165 -12.91 -15.87 -30.30
N LYS A 166 -13.44 -14.95 -29.47
CA LYS A 166 -14.75 -15.09 -28.83
C LYS A 166 -15.80 -14.33 -29.65
N PRO A 167 -17.01 -14.89 -29.85
CA PRO A 167 -18.10 -14.20 -30.49
C PRO A 167 -18.61 -13.04 -29.62
N ALA A 168 -19.11 -12.01 -30.29
CA ALA A 168 -19.55 -10.75 -29.72
C ALA A 168 -20.72 -10.91 -28.75
N GLN A 169 -20.64 -10.31 -27.56
CA GLN A 169 -21.80 -9.74 -26.89
C GLN A 169 -21.43 -8.72 -25.80
N ASN A 170 -22.00 -7.53 -25.98
CA ASN A 170 -22.29 -6.42 -25.06
C ASN A 170 -21.29 -6.07 -23.95
N GLY A 171 -20.70 -4.88 -24.15
CA GLY A 171 -19.90 -4.18 -23.15
C GLY A 171 -20.74 -3.56 -22.04
N TYR A 172 -20.18 -3.65 -20.84
CA TYR A 172 -20.40 -2.70 -19.77
C TYR A 172 -18.99 -2.29 -19.32
N GLU A 173 -18.70 -1.00 -19.40
CA GLU A 173 -17.45 -0.41 -18.94
C GLU A 173 -17.45 -0.48 -17.40
N THR A 174 -16.47 -1.18 -16.83
CA THR A 174 -16.16 -1.12 -15.40
C THR A 174 -15.33 0.12 -15.15
N GLU A 175 -15.87 1.04 -14.34
CA GLU A 175 -15.08 2.05 -13.65
C GLU A 175 -14.23 1.32 -12.60
N ASP A 176 -12.92 1.28 -12.84
CA ASP A 176 -11.93 0.64 -11.98
C ASP A 176 -11.76 1.47 -10.68
N ASP A 177 -12.48 1.09 -9.63
CA ASP A 177 -12.12 1.45 -8.25
C ASP A 177 -10.93 0.56 -7.83
N ASP A 178 -9.72 1.04 -8.14
CA ASP A 178 -8.44 0.39 -7.85
C ASP A 178 -8.12 0.42 -6.34
N GLU A 179 -8.79 -0.42 -5.55
CA GLU A 179 -8.31 -0.88 -4.24
C GLU A 179 -7.71 -2.29 -4.36
N ASP A 180 -6.52 -2.42 -4.99
CA ASP A 180 -5.81 -3.71 -5.05
C ASP A 180 -4.64 -3.81 -4.06
N ASP A 181 -4.98 -4.51 -2.97
CA ASP A 181 -4.30 -5.67 -2.41
C ASP A 181 -2.82 -5.89 -2.82
N THR A 182 -1.90 -5.57 -1.92
CA THR A 182 -0.57 -6.19 -1.93
C THR A 182 -0.35 -6.94 -0.65
N ALA A 183 -0.88 -8.16 -0.55
CA ALA A 183 -0.07 -9.37 -0.41
C ALA A 183 -0.99 -10.54 -0.08
N ASN A 184 -1.49 -11.23 -1.11
CA ASN A 184 -1.48 -12.68 -1.07
C ASN A 184 -1.52 -13.19 -2.52
N ASP A 185 -0.38 -13.67 -3.03
CA ASP A 185 -0.34 -14.26 -4.37
C ASP A 185 -1.11 -15.60 -4.42
N GLU A 186 -1.67 -16.05 -3.30
CA GLU A 186 -2.38 -17.32 -3.11
C GLU A 186 -3.92 -17.22 -3.11
N VAL A 187 -4.54 -16.03 -3.14
CA VAL A 187 -6.02 -15.91 -3.18
C VAL A 187 -6.52 -15.03 -4.33
N GLN A 188 -7.69 -15.36 -4.86
CA GLN A 188 -8.44 -14.62 -5.86
C GLN A 188 -9.74 -14.07 -5.24
N LYS A 189 -9.99 -12.78 -5.43
CA LYS A 189 -11.27 -12.16 -5.08
C LYS A 189 -12.19 -12.13 -6.29
N PHE A 190 -13.45 -12.52 -6.10
CA PHE A 190 -14.50 -12.32 -7.09
C PHE A 190 -15.71 -11.66 -6.44
N GLN A 191 -16.37 -10.81 -7.22
CA GLN A 191 -17.58 -10.12 -6.78
C GLN A 191 -18.77 -10.70 -7.55
N ILE A 192 -19.75 -11.21 -6.81
CA ILE A 192 -21.02 -11.66 -7.37
C ILE A 192 -22.06 -10.57 -7.08
N PRO A 193 -22.59 -9.88 -8.10
CA PRO A 193 -23.68 -8.94 -7.90
C PRO A 193 -24.95 -9.70 -7.50
N ILE A 194 -25.56 -9.30 -6.39
CA ILE A 194 -26.86 -9.82 -5.96
C ILE A 194 -27.94 -8.80 -6.34
N PRO A 195 -28.92 -9.14 -7.18
CA PRO A 195 -29.97 -8.22 -7.59
C PRO A 195 -30.67 -7.57 -6.38
N GLY A 196 -30.60 -6.24 -6.30
CA GLY A 196 -31.23 -5.44 -5.24
C GLY A 196 -30.48 -5.41 -3.90
N LYS A 197 -29.24 -5.90 -3.83
CA LYS A 197 -28.39 -5.88 -2.62
C LYS A 197 -26.94 -5.50 -2.96
N PRO A 198 -26.12 -5.06 -1.99
CA PRO A 198 -24.69 -4.86 -2.21
C PRO A 198 -24.03 -6.17 -2.69
N SER A 199 -23.07 -6.04 -3.61
CA SER A 199 -22.33 -7.16 -4.19
C SER A 199 -21.66 -7.99 -3.11
N ALA A 200 -21.77 -9.32 -3.22
CA ALA A 200 -21.08 -10.23 -2.33
C ALA A 200 -19.62 -10.39 -2.81
N VAL A 201 -18.67 -10.08 -1.94
CA VAL A 201 -17.24 -10.26 -2.19
C VAL A 201 -16.82 -11.61 -1.63
N PHE A 202 -16.26 -12.46 -2.48
CA PHE A 202 -15.71 -13.75 -2.10
C PHE A 202 -14.20 -13.75 -2.29
N THR A 203 -13.48 -14.24 -1.29
CA THR A 203 -12.03 -14.44 -1.34
C THR A 203 -11.77 -15.93 -1.26
N ILE A 204 -11.19 -16.51 -2.31
CA ILE A 204 -10.95 -17.95 -2.44
C ILE A 204 -9.47 -18.18 -2.82
N PRO A 205 -8.80 -19.23 -2.32
CA PRO A 205 -7.45 -19.61 -2.78
C PRO A 205 -7.33 -19.81 -4.30
N LYS A 206 -6.14 -19.61 -4.89
CA LYS A 206 -5.92 -19.75 -6.35
C LYS A 206 -5.71 -21.20 -6.78
N ASP A 207 -5.49 -22.12 -5.83
CA ASP A 207 -5.13 -23.52 -6.02
C ASP A 207 -6.30 -24.49 -5.83
N LEU A 208 -7.56 -24.07 -6.03
CA LEU A 208 -8.68 -25.00 -5.94
C LEU A 208 -8.76 -25.92 -7.17
N GLU A 209 -8.74 -27.21 -6.89
CA GLU A 209 -9.01 -28.27 -7.85
C GLU A 209 -10.52 -28.57 -7.89
N ASP A 210 -10.95 -29.41 -8.85
CA ASP A 210 -12.39 -29.70 -9.06
C ASP A 210 -13.07 -30.25 -7.79
N ASP A 211 -12.38 -31.05 -6.99
CA ASP A 211 -12.87 -31.60 -5.71
C ASP A 211 -13.10 -30.51 -4.64
N ASP A 212 -12.24 -29.48 -4.61
CA ASP A 212 -12.37 -28.35 -3.67
C ASP A 212 -13.60 -27.49 -4.02
N TRP A 213 -13.90 -27.35 -5.32
CA TRP A 213 -15.10 -26.64 -5.78
C TRP A 213 -16.38 -27.39 -5.43
N GLU A 214 -16.39 -28.72 -5.51
CA GLU A 214 -17.54 -29.53 -5.07
C GLU A 214 -17.74 -29.45 -3.55
N MET A 215 -16.65 -29.48 -2.78
CA MET A 215 -16.69 -29.29 -1.34
C MET A 215 -17.25 -27.90 -0.98
N LEU A 216 -16.76 -26.85 -1.63
CA LEU A 216 -17.18 -25.47 -1.39
C LEU A 216 -18.66 -25.25 -1.72
N LYS A 217 -19.13 -25.83 -2.82
CA LYS A 217 -20.55 -25.82 -3.19
C LYS A 217 -21.42 -26.50 -2.13
N THR A 218 -20.99 -27.68 -1.67
CA THR A 218 -21.70 -28.44 -0.62
C THR A 218 -21.75 -27.65 0.70
N MET A 219 -20.66 -27.00 1.08
CA MET A 219 -20.60 -26.14 2.27
C MET A 219 -21.50 -24.91 2.15
N LEU A 220 -21.50 -24.24 0.99
CA LEU A 220 -22.36 -23.08 0.74
C LEU A 220 -23.84 -23.47 0.82
N ASP A 221 -24.24 -24.59 0.20
CA ASP A 221 -25.63 -25.06 0.25
C ASP A 221 -26.07 -25.36 1.68
N ALA A 222 -25.21 -26.02 2.48
CA ALA A 222 -25.46 -26.28 3.90
C ALA A 222 -25.55 -24.98 4.72
N TYR A 223 -24.70 -23.99 4.43
CA TYR A 223 -24.70 -22.70 5.12
C TYR A 223 -25.93 -21.86 4.78
N ILE A 224 -26.33 -21.82 3.51
CA ILE A 224 -27.55 -21.15 3.03
C ILE A 224 -28.78 -21.78 3.69
N ALA A 225 -28.85 -23.12 3.77
CA ALA A 225 -29.94 -23.83 4.43
C ALA A 225 -30.02 -23.49 5.94
N ARG A 226 -28.88 -23.42 6.62
CA ARG A 226 -28.81 -23.04 8.04
C ARG A 226 -29.22 -21.59 8.28
N MET A 227 -28.75 -20.66 7.46
CA MET A 227 -29.12 -19.24 7.57
C MET A 227 -30.60 -18.99 7.32
N ARG A 228 -31.20 -19.66 6.34
CA ARG A 228 -32.66 -19.58 6.09
C ARG A 228 -33.48 -20.08 7.26
N LYS A 229 -32.99 -21.11 7.96
CA LYS A 229 -33.65 -21.66 9.17
C LYS A 229 -33.57 -20.70 10.37
N GLN A 230 -32.54 -19.86 10.47
CA GLN A 230 -32.39 -18.84 11.52
C GLN A 230 -33.20 -17.57 11.28
N GLN A 231 -33.63 -17.28 10.05
CA GLN A 231 -34.50 -16.14 9.74
C GLN A 231 -36.01 -16.44 9.84
N SER A 232 -36.37 -17.71 10.13
CA SER A 232 -37.76 -18.18 10.24
C SER A 232 -38.25 -18.37 11.68
N LEU A 233 -37.49 -17.90 12.68
CA LEU A 233 -37.90 -17.71 14.08
C LEU A 233 -37.85 -16.21 14.42
#